data_AF-A0A5P2CZP7-F1
#
_entry.id   AF-A0A5P2CZP7-F1
#
_cell.length_a   1.000
_cell.length_b   1.000
_cell.length_c   1.000
_cell.angle_alpha   90.00
_cell.angle_beta   90.00
_cell.angle_gamma   90.00
#
_symmetry.space_group_name_H-M   'P 1'
#
loop_
_entity.id
_entity.type
_entity.pdbx_description
1 polymer ?
#
loop_
_entity_poly.entity_id
_entity_poly.type
_entity_poly.pdbx_seq_one_letter_code
_entity_poly.pdbx_strand_id
1 'polypeptide(L)'
;MGSAHVAGFSGGSAIAQELALRHPQAVRSLVLTSTWARADAYFTAMARFWHWLVTEAPDERAALEAFFLWIYTPRAHADGTVQRIIEETLAFPHPQSPEAFQRQLEPFLLHDTLDRLPAIAAPTLVLAGERDIATPPRFGQAVAEAIPGARFEVLAGEAHQPFQESPDLFNARVDAFWREVDGEIPERAGEASRPRTGAIIPP
;
A
#
# COMPACT_ATOMS: atom_id res chain seq x y z
N MET A 1 -27.02 0.94 9.22
CA MET A 1 -26.05 1.20 8.13
C MET A 1 -25.02 0.08 8.19
N GLY A 2 -24.60 -0.48 7.05
CA GLY A 2 -23.60 -1.55 7.02
C GLY A 2 -22.17 -1.02 7.19
N SER A 3 -21.23 -1.91 7.53
CA SER A 3 -19.77 -1.64 7.54
C SER A 3 -19.09 -2.28 6.33
N ALA A 4 -17.98 -1.70 5.87
CA ALA A 4 -17.23 -2.15 4.71
C ALA A 4 -15.75 -2.41 5.04
N HIS A 5 -15.11 -3.30 4.28
CA HIS A 5 -13.65 -3.35 4.23
C HIS A 5 -13.13 -2.11 3.52
N VAL A 6 -12.15 -1.43 4.11
CA VAL A 6 -11.56 -0.21 3.58
C VAL A 6 -10.09 -0.48 3.28
N ALA A 7 -9.69 -0.33 2.01
CA ALA A 7 -8.30 -0.38 1.59
C ALA A 7 -7.85 1.01 1.12
N GLY A 8 -6.78 1.52 1.71
CA GLY A 8 -6.17 2.79 1.35
C GLY A 8 -4.70 2.61 0.98
N PHE A 9 -4.27 3.23 -0.11
CA PHE A 9 -2.89 3.25 -0.57
C PHE A 9 -2.31 4.67 -0.47
N SER A 10 -1.11 4.82 0.09
CA SER A 10 -0.38 6.09 0.19
C SER A 10 -1.26 7.20 0.79
N GLY A 11 -1.50 8.33 0.12
CA GLY A 11 -2.45 9.35 0.59
C GLY A 11 -3.86 8.83 0.89
N GLY A 12 -4.33 7.81 0.16
CA GLY A 12 -5.58 7.12 0.46
C GLY A 12 -5.55 6.35 1.79
N SER A 13 -4.37 5.90 2.24
CA SER A 13 -4.19 5.29 3.56
C SER A 13 -4.33 6.31 4.69
N ALA A 14 -3.83 7.54 4.50
CA ALA A 14 -4.03 8.63 5.46
C ALA A 14 -5.52 8.98 5.60
N ILE A 15 -6.25 9.03 4.48
CA ILE A 15 -7.71 9.19 4.46
C ILE A 15 -8.40 8.01 5.17
N ALA A 16 -7.96 6.78 4.93
CA ALA A 16 -8.55 5.58 5.53
C ALA A 16 -8.35 5.52 7.05
N GLN A 17 -7.18 5.95 7.56
CA GLN A 17 -6.94 6.13 8.99
C GLN A 17 -7.95 7.14 9.58
N GLU A 18 -8.12 8.29 8.93
CA GLU A 18 -9.07 9.30 9.38
C GLU A 18 -10.52 8.84 9.32
N LEU A 19 -10.89 8.06 8.32
CA LEU A 19 -12.20 7.42 8.23
C LEU A 19 -12.44 6.47 9.41
N ALA A 20 -11.47 5.60 9.72
CA ALA A 20 -11.58 4.66 10.84
C ALA A 20 -11.67 5.38 12.20
N LEU A 21 -10.96 6.50 12.35
CA LEU A 21 -11.00 7.31 13.57
C LEU A 21 -12.31 8.09 13.75
N ARG A 22 -12.85 8.66 12.67
CA ARG A 22 -14.05 9.52 12.73
C ARG A 22 -15.36 8.75 12.59
N HIS A 23 -15.31 7.61 11.90
CA HIS A 23 -16.48 6.78 11.58
C HIS A 23 -16.20 5.29 11.81
N PRO A 24 -15.82 4.87 13.04
CA PRO A 24 -15.41 3.49 13.31
C PRO A 24 -16.48 2.45 12.94
N GLN A 25 -17.76 2.79 13.08
CA GLN A 25 -18.88 1.90 12.76
C GLN A 25 -19.04 1.61 11.26
N ALA A 26 -18.42 2.43 10.38
CA ALA A 26 -18.44 2.22 8.95
C ALA A 26 -17.32 1.29 8.45
N VAL A 27 -16.30 1.03 9.30
CA VAL A 27 -15.09 0.30 8.91
C VAL A 27 -15.10 -1.09 9.54
N ARG A 28 -15.26 -2.12 8.70
CA ARG A 28 -15.20 -3.53 9.10
C ARG A 28 -13.77 -3.99 9.31
N SER A 29 -12.88 -3.65 8.38
CA SER A 29 -11.44 -3.82 8.50
C SER A 29 -10.70 -2.76 7.69
N LEU A 30 -9.42 -2.62 7.97
CA LEU A 30 -8.56 -1.61 7.37
C LEU A 30 -7.34 -2.27 6.73
N VAL A 31 -7.08 -1.97 5.45
CA VAL A 31 -5.84 -2.31 4.76
C VAL A 31 -5.12 -1.02 4.42
N LEU A 32 -3.94 -0.81 4.99
CA LEU A 32 -3.12 0.39 4.78
C LEU A 32 -1.86 0.01 4.02
N THR A 33 -1.75 0.43 2.76
CA THR A 33 -0.58 0.14 1.92
C THR A 33 0.27 1.38 1.78
N SER A 34 1.58 1.25 2.03
CA SER A 34 2.56 2.35 1.86
C SER A 34 2.16 3.59 2.67
N THR A 35 1.84 3.37 3.95
CA THR A 35 1.18 4.32 4.84
C THR A 35 2.15 5.07 5.75
N TRP A 36 1.70 6.18 6.34
CA TRP A 36 2.37 6.90 7.42
C TRP A 36 1.33 7.48 8.40
N ALA A 37 1.75 7.73 9.64
CA ALA A 37 0.92 8.39 10.66
C ALA A 37 1.27 9.88 10.83
N ARG A 38 2.53 10.24 10.59
CA ARG A 38 3.09 11.57 10.80
C ARG A 38 4.28 11.77 9.87
N ALA A 39 4.34 12.92 9.21
CA ALA A 39 5.49 13.27 8.38
C ALA A 39 6.71 13.59 9.28
N ASP A 40 7.88 13.06 8.91
CA ASP A 40 9.16 13.44 9.49
C ASP A 40 9.99 14.29 8.51
N ALA A 41 11.24 14.59 8.87
CA ALA A 41 12.14 15.37 8.03
C ALA A 41 12.42 14.70 6.66
N TYR A 42 12.46 13.37 6.60
CA TYR A 42 12.67 12.64 5.35
C TYR A 42 11.46 12.79 4.42
N PHE A 43 10.26 12.52 4.93
CA PHE A 43 9.03 12.67 4.13
C PHE A 43 8.81 14.13 3.72
N THR A 44 9.14 15.07 4.61
CA THR A 44 9.10 16.51 4.30
C THR A 44 10.05 16.88 3.16
N ALA A 45 11.29 16.37 3.18
CA ALA A 45 12.25 16.59 2.10
C ALA A 45 11.78 15.97 0.78
N MET A 46 11.22 14.75 0.84
CA MET A 46 10.65 14.05 -0.32
C MET A 46 9.48 14.83 -0.93
N ALA A 47 8.53 15.31 -0.12
CA ALA A 47 7.41 16.10 -0.61
C ALA A 47 7.85 17.43 -1.25
N ARG A 48 8.86 18.10 -0.68
CA ARG A 48 9.47 19.30 -1.29
C ARG A 48 10.14 18.97 -2.63
N PHE A 49 10.79 17.81 -2.73
CA PHE A 49 11.36 17.35 -3.98
C PHE A 49 10.27 17.07 -5.03
N TRP A 50 9.17 16.40 -4.67
CA TRP A 50 8.04 16.19 -5.58
C TRP A 50 7.40 17.51 -6.03
N HIS A 51 7.25 18.48 -5.12
CA HIS A 51 6.80 19.82 -5.47
C HIS A 51 7.72 20.46 -6.52
N TRP A 52 9.03 20.46 -6.28
CA TRP A 52 10.02 20.97 -7.23
C TRP A 52 9.94 20.24 -8.58
N LEU A 53 9.91 18.90 -8.56
CA LEU A 53 9.87 18.07 -9.75
C LEU A 53 8.69 18.42 -10.67
N VAL A 54 7.48 18.47 -10.12
CA VAL A 54 6.26 18.74 -10.90
C VAL A 54 6.19 20.20 -11.37
N THR A 55 6.90 21.12 -10.70
CA THR A 55 6.99 22.52 -11.11
C THR A 55 7.96 22.74 -12.26
N GLU A 56 9.11 22.04 -12.23
CA GLU A 56 10.25 22.32 -13.11
C GLU A 56 10.40 21.32 -14.26
N ALA A 57 9.65 20.22 -14.27
CA ALA A 57 9.67 19.27 -15.37
C ALA A 57 9.26 19.96 -16.70
N PRO A 58 9.94 19.65 -17.82
CA PRO A 58 9.67 20.30 -19.11
C PRO A 58 8.28 19.96 -19.68
N ASP A 59 7.76 18.78 -19.35
CA ASP A 59 6.42 18.33 -19.70
C ASP A 59 5.94 17.25 -18.70
N GLU A 60 4.67 16.86 -18.82
CA GLU A 60 4.04 15.88 -17.95
C GLU A 60 4.69 14.49 -18.05
N ARG A 61 5.16 14.09 -19.24
CA ARG A 61 5.83 12.81 -19.41
C ARG A 61 7.14 12.77 -18.64
N ALA A 62 7.97 13.80 -18.76
CA ALA A 62 9.22 13.90 -18.03
C ALA A 62 8.99 13.93 -16.51
N ALA A 63 7.92 14.60 -16.05
CA ALA A 63 7.52 14.58 -14.65
C ALA A 63 7.18 13.15 -14.18
N LEU A 64 6.36 12.41 -14.95
CA LEU A 64 5.95 11.04 -14.63
C LEU A 64 7.13 10.07 -14.65
N GLU A 65 8.00 10.13 -15.66
CA GLU A 65 9.20 9.28 -15.76
C GLU A 65 10.11 9.46 -14.53
N ALA A 66 10.35 10.71 -14.12
CA ALA A 66 11.16 11.01 -12.94
C ALA A 66 10.45 10.63 -11.63
N PHE A 67 9.14 10.85 -11.52
CA PHE A 67 8.36 10.49 -10.34
C PHE A 67 8.28 8.98 -10.14
N PHE A 68 8.14 8.21 -11.22
CA PHE A 68 8.00 6.76 -11.16
C PHE A 68 9.28 6.00 -10.81
N LEU A 69 10.45 6.66 -10.79
CA LEU A 69 11.66 6.12 -10.16
C LEU A 69 11.51 5.90 -8.64
N TRP A 70 10.60 6.63 -7.99
CA TRP A 70 10.33 6.54 -6.56
C TRP A 70 9.20 5.58 -6.21
N ILE A 71 8.40 5.23 -7.22
CA ILE A 71 7.14 4.50 -7.05
C ILE A 71 7.30 3.02 -7.41
N TYR A 72 8.07 2.74 -8.46
CA TYR A 72 8.19 1.42 -9.05
C TYR A 72 9.61 0.86 -8.94
N THR A 73 9.72 -0.47 -8.88
CA THR A 73 11.02 -1.14 -8.91
C THR A 73 11.68 -1.00 -10.30
N PRO A 74 13.01 -1.15 -10.41
CA PRO A 74 13.68 -1.20 -11.71
C PRO A 74 13.15 -2.30 -12.65
N ARG A 75 12.55 -3.36 -12.09
CA ARG A 75 11.90 -4.43 -12.87
C ARG A 75 10.70 -3.89 -13.65
N ALA A 76 9.81 -3.14 -13.00
CA ALA A 76 8.62 -2.58 -13.66
C ALA A 76 8.97 -1.50 -14.70
N HIS A 77 10.11 -0.83 -14.55
CA HIS A 77 10.67 0.03 -15.60
C HIS A 77 11.18 -0.76 -16.80
N ALA A 78 11.78 -1.94 -16.57
CA ALA A 78 12.35 -2.77 -17.62
C ALA A 78 11.34 -3.64 -18.37
N ASP A 79 10.23 -4.04 -17.73
CA ASP A 79 9.23 -4.94 -18.31
C ASP A 79 8.09 -4.22 -19.08
N GLY A 80 8.12 -2.89 -19.12
CA GLY A 80 7.14 -2.06 -19.82
C GLY A 80 5.91 -1.68 -19.00
N THR A 81 5.80 -2.15 -17.74
CA THR A 81 4.71 -1.78 -16.82
C THR A 81 4.63 -0.28 -16.64
N VAL A 82 5.75 0.37 -16.30
CA VAL A 82 5.80 1.82 -16.09
C VAL A 82 5.45 2.59 -17.37
N GLN A 83 5.98 2.18 -18.52
CA GLN A 83 5.66 2.82 -19.79
C GLN A 83 4.16 2.79 -20.06
N ARG A 84 3.51 1.64 -19.87
CA ARG A 84 2.07 1.49 -20.04
C ARG A 84 1.29 2.43 -19.11
N ILE A 85 1.68 2.53 -17.84
CA ILE A 85 1.03 3.43 -16.87
C ILE A 85 1.19 4.90 -17.27
N ILE A 86 2.37 5.30 -17.77
CA ILE A 86 2.58 6.65 -18.31
C ILE A 86 1.63 6.92 -19.47
N GLU A 87 1.53 6.00 -20.45
CA GLU A 87 0.62 6.18 -21.59
C GLU A 87 -0.85 6.26 -21.16
N GLU A 88 -1.27 5.40 -20.22
CA GLU A 88 -2.63 5.42 -19.66
C GLU A 88 -2.91 6.73 -18.92
N THR A 89 -1.93 7.26 -18.18
CA THR A 89 -2.05 8.53 -17.46
C THR A 89 -2.19 9.70 -18.43
N LEU A 90 -1.34 9.77 -19.45
CA LEU A 90 -1.38 10.84 -20.46
C LEU A 90 -2.63 10.77 -21.35
N ALA A 91 -3.24 9.59 -21.49
CA ALA A 91 -4.50 9.40 -22.21
C ALA A 91 -5.74 9.70 -21.35
N PHE A 92 -5.60 9.89 -20.04
CA PHE A 92 -6.73 10.09 -19.14
C PHE A 92 -7.40 11.45 -19.41
N PRO A 93 -8.73 11.51 -19.66
CA PRO A 93 -9.41 12.75 -20.06
C PRO A 93 -9.54 13.78 -18.93
N HIS A 94 -9.13 13.45 -17.70
CA HIS A 94 -9.21 14.32 -16.55
C HIS A 94 -7.85 14.41 -15.83
N PRO A 95 -6.81 14.94 -16.51
CA PRO A 95 -5.46 14.97 -15.94
C PRO A 95 -5.43 15.80 -14.66
N GLN A 96 -4.58 15.39 -13.73
CA GLN A 96 -4.29 16.19 -12.54
C GLN A 96 -3.36 17.33 -12.94
N SER A 97 -3.76 18.59 -12.68
CA SER A 97 -2.85 19.71 -12.93
C SER A 97 -1.69 19.72 -11.92
N PRO A 98 -0.52 20.29 -12.28
CA PRO A 98 0.58 20.53 -11.35
C PRO A 98 0.14 21.20 -10.05
N GLU A 99 -0.73 22.21 -10.13
CA GLU A 99 -1.25 22.92 -8.96
C GLU A 99 -2.17 22.03 -8.11
N ALA A 100 -2.94 21.14 -8.74
CA ALA A 100 -3.77 20.17 -8.03
C ALA A 100 -2.92 19.14 -7.30
N PHE A 101 -1.83 18.68 -7.92
CA PHE A 101 -0.85 17.80 -7.27
C PHE A 101 -0.17 18.50 -6.08
N GLN A 102 0.29 19.75 -6.26
CA GLN A 102 0.88 20.54 -5.17
C GLN A 102 -0.07 20.74 -3.99
N ARG A 103 -1.35 21.06 -4.25
CA ARG A 103 -2.38 21.17 -3.20
C ARG A 103 -2.63 19.84 -2.47
N GLN A 104 -2.36 18.70 -3.10
CA GLN A 104 -2.47 17.40 -2.47
C GLN A 104 -1.32 17.11 -1.50
N LEU A 105 -0.13 17.66 -1.75
CA LEU A 105 1.05 17.45 -0.90
C LEU A 105 0.92 18.10 0.47
N GLU A 106 0.25 19.26 0.57
CA GLU A 106 0.09 19.96 1.85
C GLU A 106 -0.65 19.11 2.91
N PRO A 107 -1.83 18.52 2.62
CA PRO A 107 -2.46 17.57 3.53
C PRO A 107 -1.58 16.38 3.92
N PHE A 108 -0.69 15.90 3.03
CA PHE A 108 0.21 14.79 3.37
C PHE A 108 1.25 15.18 4.42
N LEU A 109 1.73 16.41 4.36
CA LEU A 109 2.67 16.99 5.33
C LEU A 109 2.01 17.29 6.68
N LEU A 110 0.74 17.71 6.64
CA LEU A 110 -0.03 18.05 7.85
C LEU A 110 -0.71 16.85 8.49
N HIS A 111 -0.73 15.69 7.82
CA HIS A 111 -1.31 14.46 8.35
C HIS A 111 -0.59 14.04 9.63
N ASP A 112 -1.37 13.99 10.72
CA ASP A 112 -0.91 13.53 12.02
C ASP A 112 -2.04 12.79 12.74
N THR A 113 -1.95 11.47 12.75
CA THR A 113 -2.87 10.57 13.43
C THR A 113 -2.20 9.76 14.53
N LEU A 114 -0.86 9.87 14.70
CA LEU A 114 -0.07 8.90 15.48
C LEU A 114 -0.64 8.69 16.89
N ASP A 115 -0.96 9.77 17.59
CA ASP A 115 -1.47 9.72 18.97
C ASP A 115 -2.94 9.28 19.06
N ARG A 116 -3.65 9.26 17.92
CA ARG A 116 -5.05 8.85 17.80
C ARG A 116 -5.20 7.40 17.31
N LEU A 117 -4.18 6.85 16.65
CA LEU A 117 -4.18 5.47 16.14
C LEU A 117 -4.58 4.40 17.17
N PRO A 118 -4.27 4.53 18.49
CA PRO A 118 -4.77 3.60 19.50
C PRO A 118 -6.30 3.47 19.59
N ALA A 119 -7.06 4.44 19.05
CA ALA A 119 -8.52 4.41 19.02
C ALA A 119 -9.10 3.62 17.83
N ILE A 120 -8.28 3.19 16.86
CA ILE A 120 -8.73 2.34 15.76
C ILE A 120 -8.96 0.93 16.29
N ALA A 121 -10.24 0.52 16.36
CA ALA A 121 -10.65 -0.81 16.83
C ALA A 121 -10.83 -1.84 15.69
N ALA A 122 -10.87 -1.40 14.44
CA ALA A 122 -11.03 -2.28 13.30
C ALA A 122 -9.77 -3.16 13.12
N PRO A 123 -9.90 -4.47 12.84
CA PRO A 123 -8.78 -5.29 12.41
C PRO A 123 -8.02 -4.58 11.28
N THR A 124 -6.70 -4.50 11.41
CA THR A 124 -5.87 -3.70 10.50
C THR A 124 -4.71 -4.53 9.96
N LEU A 125 -4.53 -4.49 8.65
CA LEU A 125 -3.35 -4.98 7.94
C LEU A 125 -2.59 -3.80 7.35
N VAL A 126 -1.30 -3.70 7.66
CA VAL A 126 -0.39 -2.71 7.09
C VAL A 126 0.58 -3.43 6.15
N LEU A 127 0.62 -3.01 4.89
CA LEU A 127 1.50 -3.53 3.85
C LEU A 127 2.50 -2.46 3.43
N ALA A 128 3.77 -2.83 3.28
CA ALA A 128 4.80 -1.95 2.71
C ALA A 128 5.68 -2.73 1.73
N GLY A 129 6.12 -2.09 0.64
CA GLY A 129 7.19 -2.65 -0.18
C GLY A 129 8.54 -2.48 0.51
N GLU A 130 9.39 -3.53 0.48
CA GLU A 130 10.73 -3.49 1.06
C GLU A 130 11.59 -2.34 0.52
N ARG A 131 11.41 -2.01 -0.76
CA ARG A 131 12.19 -1.01 -1.50
C ARG A 131 11.45 0.32 -1.65
N ASP A 132 10.34 0.51 -0.95
CA ASP A 132 9.61 1.77 -0.97
C ASP A 132 10.50 2.88 -0.38
N ILE A 133 10.82 3.86 -1.19
CA ILE A 133 11.57 5.05 -0.77
C ILE A 133 10.66 6.28 -0.62
N ALA A 134 9.43 6.25 -1.14
CA ALA A 134 8.47 7.33 -0.96
C ALA A 134 7.93 7.31 0.49
N THR A 135 7.57 6.13 0.97
CA THR A 135 7.17 5.86 2.35
C THR A 135 7.90 4.61 2.88
N PRO A 136 9.16 4.74 3.31
CA PRO A 136 9.95 3.60 3.78
C PRO A 136 9.22 2.76 4.84
N PRO A 137 9.42 1.43 4.86
CA PRO A 137 8.68 0.49 5.71
C PRO A 137 8.51 0.90 7.18
N ARG A 138 9.50 1.62 7.75
CA ARG A 138 9.44 2.19 9.11
C ARG A 138 8.19 3.05 9.38
N PHE A 139 7.63 3.71 8.36
CA PHE A 139 6.40 4.50 8.52
C PHE A 139 5.19 3.60 8.72
N GLY A 140 5.05 2.56 7.90
CA GLY A 140 4.01 1.55 8.06
C GLY A 140 4.17 0.76 9.37
N GLN A 141 5.40 0.44 9.76
CA GLN A 141 5.70 -0.21 11.03
C GLN A 141 5.22 0.63 12.21
N ALA A 142 5.52 1.93 12.24
CA ALA A 142 5.08 2.83 13.30
C ALA A 142 3.55 2.93 13.39
N VAL A 143 2.84 2.89 12.24
CA VAL A 143 1.37 2.84 12.20
C VAL A 143 0.86 1.54 12.81
N ALA A 144 1.43 0.40 12.43
CA ALA A 144 1.01 -0.90 12.94
C ALA A 144 1.29 -1.06 14.44
N GLU A 145 2.42 -0.57 14.93
CA GLU A 145 2.77 -0.58 16.36
C GLU A 145 1.80 0.27 17.20
N ALA A 146 1.23 1.33 16.63
CA ALA A 146 0.30 2.22 17.32
C ALA A 146 -1.16 1.74 17.29
N ILE A 147 -1.54 0.87 16.34
CA ILE A 147 -2.91 0.33 16.23
C ILE A 147 -2.99 -1.03 16.95
N PRO A 148 -3.85 -1.18 17.98
CA PRO A 148 -3.99 -2.43 18.72
C PRO A 148 -4.35 -3.61 17.80
N GLY A 149 -3.51 -4.65 17.82
CA GLY A 149 -3.74 -5.86 17.04
C GLY A 149 -3.52 -5.72 15.53
N ALA A 150 -2.95 -4.61 15.05
CA ALA A 150 -2.58 -4.50 13.64
C ALA A 150 -1.45 -5.46 13.28
N ARG A 151 -1.49 -5.95 12.04
CA ARG A 151 -0.42 -6.73 11.41
C ARG A 151 0.40 -5.85 10.50
N PHE A 152 1.72 -6.06 10.49
CA PHE A 152 2.62 -5.41 9.55
C PHE A 152 3.33 -6.46 8.71
N GLU A 153 3.24 -6.34 7.40
CA GLU A 153 3.94 -7.20 6.45
C GLU A 153 4.74 -6.36 5.45
N VAL A 154 5.98 -6.77 5.23
CA VAL A 154 6.86 -6.20 4.21
C VAL A 154 6.90 -7.14 3.01
N LEU A 155 6.54 -6.62 1.84
CA LEU A 155 6.57 -7.35 0.58
C LEU A 155 7.98 -7.26 -0.01
N ALA A 156 8.71 -8.38 0.08
CA ALA A 156 10.10 -8.48 -0.35
C ALA A 156 10.26 -8.15 -1.84
N GLY A 157 11.25 -7.32 -2.15
CA GLY A 157 11.55 -6.90 -3.51
C GLY A 157 10.61 -5.84 -4.11
N GLU A 158 9.48 -5.53 -3.48
CA GLU A 158 8.48 -4.59 -3.99
C GLU A 158 8.74 -3.14 -3.56
N ALA A 159 8.22 -2.18 -4.32
CA ALA A 159 8.33 -0.74 -4.04
C ALA A 159 7.00 -0.15 -3.55
N HIS A 160 6.69 1.10 -3.92
CA HIS A 160 5.56 1.85 -3.36
C HIS A 160 4.21 1.28 -3.81
N GLN A 161 4.11 0.69 -5.02
CA GLN A 161 2.85 0.20 -5.61
C GLN A 161 2.86 -1.32 -5.91
N PRO A 162 2.96 -2.18 -4.88
CA PRO A 162 3.02 -3.64 -5.06
C PRO A 162 1.77 -4.23 -5.76
N PHE A 163 0.61 -3.59 -5.64
CA PHE A 163 -0.63 -4.03 -6.30
C PHE A 163 -0.62 -3.86 -7.83
N GLN A 164 0.29 -3.04 -8.38
CA GLN A 164 0.50 -2.92 -9.83
C GLN A 164 1.65 -3.79 -10.32
N GLU A 165 2.70 -3.97 -9.50
CA GLU A 165 3.92 -4.70 -9.89
C GLU A 165 3.83 -6.21 -9.66
N SER A 166 3.09 -6.62 -8.63
CA SER A 166 2.94 -8.01 -8.17
C SER A 166 1.50 -8.23 -7.65
N PRO A 167 0.47 -8.08 -8.52
CA PRO A 167 -0.93 -8.11 -8.14
C PRO A 167 -1.34 -9.42 -7.45
N ASP A 168 -0.83 -10.56 -7.90
CA ASP A 168 -1.18 -11.87 -7.30
C ASP A 168 -0.70 -11.98 -5.85
N LEU A 169 0.53 -11.52 -5.57
CA LEU A 169 1.07 -11.48 -4.22
C LEU A 169 0.24 -10.55 -3.34
N PHE A 170 -0.02 -9.33 -3.81
CA PHE A 170 -0.78 -8.33 -3.06
C PHE A 170 -2.21 -8.82 -2.76
N ASN A 171 -2.92 -9.29 -3.79
CA ASN A 171 -4.29 -9.78 -3.68
C ASN A 171 -4.37 -10.98 -2.74
N ALA A 172 -3.42 -11.91 -2.78
CA ALA A 172 -3.40 -13.05 -1.86
C ALA A 172 -3.28 -12.62 -0.39
N ARG A 173 -2.48 -11.57 -0.08
CA ARG A 173 -2.37 -11.05 1.29
C ARG A 173 -3.65 -10.38 1.76
N VAL A 174 -4.25 -9.56 0.90
CA VAL A 174 -5.50 -8.84 1.22
C VAL A 174 -6.68 -9.80 1.36
N ASP A 175 -6.83 -10.75 0.44
CA ASP A 175 -7.90 -11.76 0.47
C ASP A 175 -7.79 -12.65 1.72
N ALA A 176 -6.59 -13.15 2.05
CA ALA A 176 -6.38 -13.95 3.26
C ALA A 176 -6.78 -13.19 4.53
N PHE A 177 -6.44 -11.89 4.60
CA PHE A 177 -6.82 -11.04 5.72
C PHE A 177 -8.35 -10.81 5.80
N TRP A 178 -9.01 -10.52 4.68
CA TRP A 178 -10.46 -10.31 4.67
C TRP A 178 -11.25 -11.57 5.03
N ARG A 179 -10.85 -12.73 4.51
CA ARG A 179 -11.44 -14.02 4.89
C ARG A 179 -11.34 -14.29 6.38
N GLU A 180 -10.18 -14.01 6.98
CA GLU A 180 -9.99 -14.16 8.42
C GLU A 180 -10.91 -13.23 9.22
N VAL A 181 -11.03 -11.96 8.80
CA VAL A 181 -11.93 -10.99 9.44
C VAL A 181 -13.40 -11.42 9.34
N ASP A 182 -13.81 -11.96 8.20
CA ASP A 182 -15.17 -12.46 7.97
C ASP A 182 -15.42 -13.84 8.62
N GLY A 183 -14.42 -14.42 9.29
CA GLY A 183 -14.53 -15.70 10.00
C GLY A 183 -14.56 -16.91 9.06
N GLU A 184 -14.12 -16.75 7.81
CA GLU A 184 -13.98 -17.84 6.86
C GLU A 184 -12.73 -18.66 7.20
N ILE A 185 -12.92 -19.95 7.50
CA ILE A 185 -11.81 -20.86 7.78
C ILE A 185 -10.99 -21.03 6.49
N PRO A 186 -9.66 -20.85 6.52
CA PRO A 186 -8.82 -21.14 5.36
C PRO A 186 -9.06 -22.60 4.94
N GLU A 187 -9.44 -22.83 3.68
CA GLU A 187 -9.44 -24.18 3.13
C GLU A 187 -8.05 -24.75 3.39
N ARG A 188 -7.98 -25.81 4.20
CA ARG A 188 -6.72 -26.53 4.43
C ARG A 188 -6.19 -26.90 3.05
N ALA A 189 -5.03 -26.35 2.69
CA ALA A 189 -4.28 -26.79 1.52
C ALA A 189 -4.29 -28.31 1.54
N GLY A 190 -4.93 -28.90 0.52
CA GLY A 190 -5.27 -30.31 0.49
C GLY A 190 -4.07 -31.17 0.85
N GLU A 191 -4.31 -32.15 1.73
CA GLU A 191 -3.39 -33.23 2.02
C GLU A 191 -2.78 -33.75 0.71
N ALA A 192 -1.52 -33.40 0.47
CA ALA A 192 -0.71 -34.05 -0.53
C ALA A 192 -0.78 -35.56 -0.24
N SER A 193 -1.31 -36.29 -1.21
CA SER A 193 -1.50 -37.74 -1.15
C SER A 193 -0.25 -38.42 -0.58
N ARG A 194 -0.38 -39.03 0.60
CA ARG A 194 0.63 -39.94 1.12
C ARG A 194 0.79 -41.09 0.11
N PRO A 195 2.00 -41.43 -0.33
CA PRO A 195 2.20 -42.60 -1.16
C PRO A 195 1.77 -43.85 -0.37
N ARG A 196 0.95 -44.70 -1.00
CA ARG A 196 0.56 -46.00 -0.45
C ARG A 196 1.81 -46.84 -0.21
N THR A 197 1.92 -47.34 1.02
CA THR A 197 2.88 -48.35 1.46
C THR A 197 2.91 -49.53 0.48
N GLY A 198 4.02 -49.65 -0.25
CA GLY A 198 4.37 -50.86 -0.99
C GLY A 198 5.08 -51.83 -0.05
N ALA A 199 4.60 -53.07 -0.04
CA ALA A 199 4.98 -54.14 0.86
C ALA A 199 6.45 -54.55 0.77
N ILE A 200 7.01 -54.88 1.93
CA ILE A 200 8.22 -55.68 2.10
C ILE A 200 7.91 -57.13 1.70
N ILE A 201 8.74 -57.74 0.84
CA ILE A 201 8.97 -59.20 0.82
C ILE A 201 10.48 -59.44 0.57
N PRO A 202 11.19 -60.14 1.47
CA PRO A 202 12.60 -60.56 1.30
C PRO A 202 12.70 -62.02 0.77
N PRO A 203 13.90 -62.60 0.60
CA PRO A 203 15.25 -62.02 0.49
C PRO A 203 15.78 -61.91 -0.95
#